data_AF-A0A9Q0PDM5-F1
#
_entry.id   AF-A0A9Q0PDM5-F1
#
_cell.length_a   1.000
_cell.length_b   1.000
_cell.length_c   1.000
_cell.angle_alpha   90.00
_cell.angle_beta   90.00
_cell.angle_gamma   90.00
#
_symmetry.space_group_name_H-M   'P 1'
#
loop_
_entity.id
_entity.type
_entity.pdbx_description
1 polymer ?
#
loop_
_entity_poly.entity_id
_entity_poly.type
_entity_poly.pdbx_seq_one_letter_code
_entity_poly.pdbx_strand_id
1 'polypeptide(L)'
;MENLGCEAHRHNTVVDILCAGTCPVRVPVLQPLSKASGGVLVLHDDFGEAFGVNLQRAASRASGFHGLLEIRCSDDILITQVVGPGEEAHVDTHETFKNNNALCIQMLSVEETQSFALSMETKGDIKCDYVFFQFAVQYTNVYQADIIRVVTVRLPTVDSVSAYLESVQYEVAAILMAKRTLLRAKSHSDAMDMRGTIDERIKDIALKFGSPGTQVKASSIS
;
A
#
# COMPACT_ATOMS: atom_id res chain seq x y z
N MET A 1 17.51 0.66 17.06
CA MET A 1 16.10 0.27 17.20
C MET A 1 15.65 -0.62 16.05
N GLU A 2 15.99 -0.28 14.80
CA GLU A 2 15.73 -1.16 13.64
C GLU A 2 16.32 -2.57 13.79
N ASN A 3 17.61 -2.70 14.12
CA ASN A 3 18.24 -4.02 14.36
C ASN A 3 17.50 -4.88 15.39
N LEU A 4 16.99 -4.24 16.47
CA LEU A 4 16.22 -4.95 17.50
C LEU A 4 14.86 -5.40 16.96
N GLY A 5 14.23 -4.62 16.08
CA GLY A 5 13.01 -5.03 15.38
C GLY A 5 13.25 -6.18 14.42
N CYS A 6 14.35 -6.16 13.66
CA CYS A 6 14.74 -7.29 12.81
C CYS A 6 15.03 -8.55 13.63
N GLU A 7 15.68 -8.43 14.79
CA GLU A 7 15.93 -9.53 15.71
C GLU A 7 14.63 -10.10 16.27
N ALA A 8 13.71 -9.23 16.72
CA ALA A 8 12.39 -9.65 17.17
C ALA A 8 11.63 -10.40 16.06
N HIS A 9 11.64 -9.88 14.83
CA HIS A 9 11.02 -10.55 13.67
C HIS A 9 11.60 -11.96 13.43
N ARG A 10 12.94 -12.12 13.49
CA ARG A 10 13.59 -13.44 13.35
C ARG A 10 13.19 -14.44 14.44
N HIS A 11 12.79 -13.94 15.60
CA HIS A 11 12.27 -14.74 16.72
C HIS A 11 10.74 -14.83 16.73
N ASN A 12 10.07 -14.53 15.61
CA ASN A 12 8.61 -14.51 15.50
C ASN A 12 7.93 -13.66 16.59
N THR A 13 8.60 -12.58 16.98
CA THR A 13 8.16 -11.65 18.02
C THR A 13 7.82 -10.32 17.39
N VAL A 14 6.58 -9.90 17.56
CA VAL A 14 6.10 -8.60 17.08
C VAL A 14 6.12 -7.59 18.23
N VAL A 15 6.57 -6.36 17.96
CA VAL A 15 6.65 -5.31 18.98
C VAL A 15 5.66 -4.19 18.68
N ASP A 16 4.58 -4.14 19.46
CA ASP A 16 3.66 -3.02 19.49
C ASP A 16 4.08 -1.98 20.53
N ILE A 17 3.98 -0.72 20.16
CA ILE A 17 4.32 0.41 21.00
C ILE A 17 3.09 1.29 21.11
N LEU A 18 2.46 1.29 22.28
CA LEU A 18 1.33 2.15 22.59
C LEU A 18 1.78 3.20 23.60
N CYS A 19 1.73 4.46 23.20
CA CYS A 19 2.07 5.58 24.07
C CYS A 19 0.81 6.40 24.36
N ALA A 20 0.63 6.77 25.63
CA ALA A 20 -0.45 7.64 26.08
C ALA A 20 0.12 8.72 27.00
N GLY A 21 -0.26 9.97 26.74
CA GLY A 21 0.14 11.12 27.53
C GLY A 21 0.59 12.31 26.67
N THR A 22 0.69 13.47 27.32
CA THR A 22 1.05 14.74 26.66
C THR A 22 2.56 14.98 26.53
N CYS A 23 3.37 14.11 27.14
CA CYS A 23 4.83 14.20 27.03
C CYS A 23 5.31 13.73 25.65
N PRO A 24 6.18 14.49 24.96
CA PRO A 24 6.70 14.09 23.66
C PRO A 24 7.40 12.73 23.71
N VAL A 25 7.00 11.84 22.81
CA VAL A 25 7.65 10.55 22.58
C VAL A 25 8.58 10.68 21.37
N ARG A 26 9.77 10.10 21.46
CA ARG A 26 10.74 10.09 20.35
C ARG A 26 10.34 9.10 19.26
N VAL A 27 9.24 9.37 18.57
CA VAL A 27 8.68 8.56 17.47
C VAL A 27 9.75 8.14 16.44
N PRO A 28 10.65 9.03 15.96
CA PRO A 28 11.67 8.63 14.99
C PRO A 28 12.65 7.57 15.51
N VAL A 29 12.79 7.43 16.83
CA VAL A 29 13.64 6.41 17.46
C VAL A 29 12.88 5.10 17.65
N LEU A 30 11.60 5.16 18.03
CA LEU A 30 10.78 3.98 18.34
C LEU A 30 10.15 3.33 17.11
N GLN A 31 9.73 4.12 16.12
CA GLN A 31 9.04 3.64 14.92
C GLN A 31 9.82 2.57 14.14
N PRO A 32 11.16 2.63 14.01
CA PRO A 32 11.90 1.55 13.35
C PRO A 32 11.77 0.18 14.03
N LEU A 33 11.62 0.13 15.36
CA LEU A 33 11.44 -1.13 16.11
C LEU A 33 10.10 -1.80 15.79
N SER A 34 9.00 -1.04 15.91
CA SER A 34 7.67 -1.58 15.60
C SER A 34 7.58 -1.93 14.12
N LYS A 35 8.06 -1.06 13.23
CA LYS A 35 8.02 -1.30 11.77
C LYS A 35 8.77 -2.57 11.37
N ALA A 36 10.03 -2.73 11.80
CA ALA A 36 10.85 -3.88 11.41
C ALA A 36 10.39 -5.21 12.04
N SER A 37 9.65 -5.15 13.16
CA SER A 37 9.06 -6.35 13.78
C SER A 37 7.67 -6.72 13.23
N GLY A 38 7.06 -5.88 12.38
CA GLY A 38 5.67 -6.05 11.91
C GLY A 38 4.60 -5.53 12.90
N GLY A 39 5.02 -4.75 13.91
CA GLY A 39 4.16 -4.15 14.92
C GLY A 39 3.68 -2.74 14.57
N VAL A 40 2.85 -2.19 15.45
CA VAL A 40 2.27 -0.86 15.33
C VAL A 40 2.83 0.11 16.36
N LEU A 41 2.88 1.40 16.00
CA LEU A 41 3.17 2.49 16.93
C LEU A 41 1.92 3.39 16.99
N VAL A 42 1.28 3.46 18.15
CA VAL A 42 0.06 4.24 18.37
C VAL A 42 0.30 5.29 19.45
N LEU A 43 -0.13 6.52 19.19
CA LEU A 43 0.01 7.65 20.11
C LEU A 43 -1.39 8.13 20.51
N HIS A 44 -1.58 8.34 21.81
CA HIS A 44 -2.78 8.91 22.39
C HIS A 44 -2.43 10.04 23.37
N ASP A 45 -3.32 11.01 23.51
CA ASP A 45 -3.14 12.10 24.46
C ASP A 45 -3.32 11.64 25.93
N ASP A 46 -4.09 10.57 26.14
CA ASP A 46 -4.39 9.99 27.44
C ASP A 46 -4.66 8.47 27.38
N PHE A 47 -4.95 7.87 28.53
CA PHE A 47 -5.36 6.46 28.67
C PHE A 47 -6.88 6.28 28.57
N GLY A 48 -7.57 7.13 27.80
CA GLY A 48 -9.02 7.12 27.63
C GLY A 48 -9.54 5.99 26.75
N GLU A 49 -10.80 6.11 26.32
CA GLU A 49 -11.51 5.07 25.55
C GLU A 49 -10.78 4.68 24.25
N ALA A 50 -10.29 5.68 23.50
CA ALA A 50 -9.57 5.44 22.25
C ALA A 50 -8.30 4.60 22.45
N PHE A 51 -7.57 4.84 23.56
CA PHE A 51 -6.42 4.02 23.93
C PHE A 51 -6.84 2.59 24.26
N GLY A 52 -7.90 2.41 25.06
CA GLY A 52 -8.41 1.09 25.41
C GLY A 52 -8.82 0.26 24.19
N VAL A 53 -9.52 0.88 23.23
CA VAL A 53 -9.92 0.23 21.97
C VAL A 53 -8.71 -0.17 21.12
N ASN A 54 -7.70 0.70 20.99
CA ASN A 54 -6.51 0.40 20.21
C ASN A 54 -5.59 -0.61 20.89
N LEU A 55 -5.51 -0.61 22.23
CA LEU A 55 -4.84 -1.65 23.01
C LEU A 55 -5.51 -3.01 22.78
N GLN A 56 -6.85 -3.05 22.85
CA GLN A 56 -7.59 -4.27 22.58
C GLN A 56 -7.32 -4.77 21.17
N ARG A 57 -7.35 -3.89 20.15
CA ARG A 57 -7.02 -4.25 18.76
C ARG A 57 -5.59 -4.76 18.60
N ALA A 58 -4.61 -4.12 19.23
CA ALA A 58 -3.23 -4.56 19.19
C ALA A 58 -3.03 -5.93 19.86
N ALA A 59 -3.75 -6.19 20.97
CA ALA A 59 -3.71 -7.46 21.68
C ALA A 59 -4.50 -8.58 20.98
N SER A 60 -5.57 -8.24 20.26
CA SER A 60 -6.46 -9.21 19.60
C SER A 60 -6.19 -9.39 18.12
N ARG A 61 -5.28 -8.60 17.51
CA ARG A 61 -4.96 -8.77 16.09
C ARG A 61 -4.44 -10.18 15.86
N ALA A 62 -5.17 -10.94 15.06
CA ALA A 62 -4.72 -12.22 14.58
C ALA A 62 -3.64 -11.96 13.52
N SER A 63 -2.39 -11.78 13.96
CA SER A 63 -1.25 -11.64 13.06
C SER A 63 -0.79 -13.05 12.66
N GLY A 64 -0.98 -13.38 11.38
CA GLY A 64 -0.24 -14.47 10.77
C GLY A 64 1.23 -14.09 10.61
N PHE A 65 2.11 -15.08 10.63
CA PHE A 65 3.56 -14.90 10.48
C PHE A 65 4.07 -15.64 9.24
N HIS A 66 5.32 -15.35 8.86
CA HIS A 66 5.93 -15.83 7.61
C HIS A 66 5.08 -15.52 6.36
N GLY A 67 4.52 -14.32 6.29
CA GLY A 67 3.68 -13.92 5.17
C GLY A 67 4.50 -13.69 3.90
N LEU A 68 4.05 -14.24 2.79
CA LEU A 68 4.58 -14.01 1.45
C LEU A 68 3.42 -13.65 0.51
N LEU A 69 3.49 -12.47 -0.09
CA LEU A 69 2.60 -12.05 -1.17
C LEU A 69 3.35 -12.21 -2.49
N GLU A 70 2.90 -13.16 -3.31
CA GLU A 70 3.34 -13.34 -4.68
C GLU A 70 2.33 -12.71 -5.64
N ILE A 71 2.82 -11.87 -6.55
CA ILE A 71 2.01 -11.17 -7.54
C ILE A 71 2.48 -11.57 -8.93
N ARG A 72 1.55 -12.09 -9.73
CA ARG A 72 1.75 -12.41 -11.15
C ARG A 72 0.79 -11.61 -11.99
N CYS A 73 1.23 -11.18 -13.16
CA CYS A 73 0.40 -10.47 -14.12
C CYS A 73 0.69 -10.94 -15.54
N SER A 74 -0.21 -10.62 -16.48
CA SER A 74 0.01 -10.83 -17.92
C SER A 74 1.29 -10.15 -18.40
N ASP A 75 1.95 -10.73 -19.40
CA ASP A 75 3.28 -10.30 -19.86
C ASP A 75 3.35 -8.85 -20.33
N ASP A 76 2.23 -8.28 -20.82
CA ASP A 76 2.14 -6.89 -21.28
C ASP A 76 2.11 -5.86 -20.13
N ILE A 77 2.02 -6.31 -18.88
CA ILE A 77 2.00 -5.46 -17.69
C ILE A 77 3.36 -5.54 -16.97
N LEU A 78 3.85 -4.38 -16.56
CA LEU A 78 5.00 -4.23 -15.67
C LEU A 78 4.52 -3.64 -14.34
N ILE A 79 4.80 -4.32 -13.24
CA ILE A 79 4.62 -3.75 -11.91
C ILE A 79 5.85 -2.89 -11.61
N THR A 80 5.64 -1.59 -11.37
CA THR A 80 6.71 -0.61 -11.17
C THR A 80 6.94 -0.28 -9.71
N GLN A 81 5.92 -0.41 -8.87
CA GLN A 81 6.03 -0.13 -7.44
C GLN A 81 4.98 -0.88 -6.63
N VAL A 82 5.37 -1.37 -5.46
CA VAL A 82 4.45 -1.85 -4.43
C VAL A 82 4.58 -0.98 -3.19
N VAL A 83 3.44 -0.60 -2.62
CA VAL A 83 3.34 0.21 -1.41
C VAL A 83 2.46 -0.51 -0.40
N GLY A 84 3.05 -0.97 0.69
CA GLY A 84 2.33 -1.68 1.75
C GLY A 84 3.23 -2.11 2.89
N PRO A 85 2.68 -2.84 3.88
CA PRO A 85 3.41 -3.33 5.05
C PRO A 85 4.20 -4.60 4.71
N GLY A 86 5.27 -4.44 3.95
CA GLY A 86 6.16 -5.53 3.58
C GLY A 86 7.42 -5.02 2.88
N GLU A 87 8.34 -5.94 2.65
CA GLU A 87 9.62 -5.71 1.98
C GLU A 87 9.74 -6.61 0.76
N GLU A 88 10.48 -6.19 -0.26
CA GLU A 88 10.73 -7.06 -1.40
C GLU A 88 11.50 -8.30 -0.93
N ALA A 89 10.95 -9.48 -1.21
CA ALA A 89 11.53 -10.72 -0.74
C ALA A 89 12.85 -10.97 -1.47
N HIS A 90 13.94 -11.19 -0.72
CA HIS A 90 15.20 -11.63 -1.31
C HIS A 90 15.05 -13.09 -1.72
N VAL A 91 14.90 -13.36 -3.02
CA VAL A 91 14.74 -14.72 -3.55
C VAL A 91 16.11 -15.41 -3.58
N ASP A 92 16.69 -15.66 -2.41
CA ASP A 92 17.84 -16.55 -2.23
C ASP A 92 17.33 -17.91 -1.74
N THR A 93 16.60 -18.62 -2.60
CA THR A 93 16.43 -20.07 -2.40
C THR A 93 16.11 -20.74 -3.73
N HIS A 94 16.97 -21.70 -4.06
CA HIS A 94 16.83 -22.66 -5.14
C HIS A 94 15.41 -23.24 -5.20
N GLU A 95 14.54 -22.74 -6.08
CA GLU A 95 13.50 -23.55 -6.73
C GLU A 95 13.38 -23.19 -8.21
N THR A 96 13.61 -24.23 -9.01
CA THR A 96 13.66 -24.29 -10.45
C THR A 96 12.28 -24.09 -11.10
N PHE A 97 11.89 -22.85 -11.36
CA PHE A 97 11.01 -22.53 -12.49
C PHE A 97 11.61 -21.38 -13.30
N LYS A 98 12.16 -21.74 -14.46
CA LYS A 98 12.97 -20.93 -15.39
C LYS A 98 12.23 -19.74 -16.05
N ASN A 99 11.14 -19.21 -15.48
CA ASN A 99 10.38 -18.10 -16.08
C ASN A 99 9.52 -17.30 -15.07
N ASN A 100 10.02 -17.05 -13.85
CA ASN A 100 9.17 -16.48 -12.80
C ASN A 100 9.26 -14.93 -12.78
N ASN A 101 8.49 -14.24 -13.64
CA ASN A 101 8.24 -12.79 -13.59
C ASN A 101 7.36 -12.38 -12.37
N ALA A 102 7.31 -13.21 -11.32
CA ALA A 102 6.50 -12.96 -10.15
C ALA A 102 7.23 -11.98 -9.22
N LEU A 103 6.51 -10.97 -8.76
CA LEU A 103 6.99 -10.06 -7.73
C LEU A 103 6.60 -10.61 -6.35
N CYS A 104 7.59 -10.80 -5.49
CA CYS A 104 7.40 -11.37 -4.16
C CYS A 104 7.64 -10.31 -3.07
N ILE A 105 6.69 -10.17 -2.15
CA ILE A 105 6.75 -9.26 -1.01
C ILE A 105 6.67 -10.08 0.26
N GLN A 106 7.72 -10.01 1.09
CA GLN A 106 7.71 -10.58 2.43
C GLN A 106 6.91 -9.65 3.35
N MET A 107 5.90 -10.21 4.01
CA MET A 107 5.06 -9.51 4.97
C MET A 107 5.58 -9.78 6.38
N LEU A 108 5.89 -8.71 7.12
CA LEU A 108 6.43 -8.81 8.48
C LEU A 108 5.37 -9.23 9.51
N SER A 109 4.09 -9.01 9.19
CA SER A 109 2.89 -9.39 9.93
C SER A 109 1.75 -9.52 8.92
N VAL A 110 0.89 -10.52 9.05
CA VAL A 110 -0.27 -10.71 8.16
C VAL A 110 -1.55 -10.41 8.94
N GLU A 111 -2.21 -9.30 8.62
CA GLU A 111 -3.44 -8.87 9.29
C GLU A 111 -4.57 -8.65 8.30
N GLU A 112 -5.81 -8.83 8.75
CA GLU A 112 -7.01 -8.74 7.91
C GLU A 112 -7.19 -7.35 7.27
N THR A 113 -6.78 -6.29 7.97
CA THR A 113 -6.98 -4.90 7.52
C THR A 113 -5.77 -4.31 6.77
N GLN A 114 -4.78 -5.12 6.42
CA GLN A 114 -3.64 -4.65 5.64
C GLN A 114 -3.99 -4.49 4.16
N SER A 115 -3.37 -3.50 3.51
CA SER A 115 -3.55 -3.25 2.08
C SER A 115 -2.24 -2.96 1.38
N PHE A 116 -2.07 -3.56 0.22
CA PHE A 116 -1.00 -3.26 -0.73
C PHE A 116 -1.56 -2.43 -1.88
N ALA A 117 -0.79 -1.45 -2.32
CA ALA A 117 -1.05 -0.64 -3.49
C ALA A 117 -0.01 -0.96 -4.56
N LEU A 118 -0.48 -1.18 -5.78
CA LEU A 118 0.32 -1.58 -6.93
C LEU A 118 0.32 -0.44 -7.94
N SER A 119 1.51 0.01 -8.33
CA SER A 119 1.68 0.85 -9.51
C SER A 119 2.14 -0.03 -10.65
N MET A 120 1.55 0.17 -11.81
CA MET A 120 1.78 -0.66 -12.98
C MET A 120 1.79 0.19 -14.24
N GLU A 121 2.52 -0.30 -15.25
CA GLU A 121 2.65 0.31 -16.56
C GLU A 121 2.46 -0.76 -17.63
N THR A 122 1.93 -0.36 -18.78
CA THR A 122 1.85 -1.22 -19.96
C THR A 122 3.21 -1.23 -20.66
N LYS A 123 3.77 -2.41 -20.93
CA LYS A 123 5.05 -2.53 -21.67
C LYS A 123 4.92 -2.15 -23.15
N GLY A 124 3.70 -2.17 -23.66
CA GLY A 124 3.33 -1.79 -25.02
C GLY A 124 1.82 -1.91 -25.22
N ASP A 125 1.38 -1.90 -26.47
CA ASP A 125 -0.04 -2.11 -26.80
C ASP A 125 -0.49 -3.53 -26.42
N ILE A 126 -1.52 -3.61 -25.59
CA ILE A 126 -2.13 -4.89 -25.21
C ILE A 126 -3.10 -5.31 -26.32
N LYS A 127 -2.85 -6.47 -26.94
CA LYS A 127 -3.67 -6.98 -28.05
C LYS A 127 -4.84 -7.86 -27.59
N CYS A 128 -4.84 -8.27 -26.32
CA CYS A 128 -5.89 -9.10 -25.73
C CYS A 128 -7.00 -8.23 -25.13
N ASP A 129 -8.24 -8.74 -25.09
CA ASP A 129 -9.40 -8.07 -24.49
C ASP A 129 -9.33 -7.96 -22.96
N TYR A 130 -8.45 -8.75 -22.33
CA TYR A 130 -8.27 -8.79 -20.89
C TYR A 130 -6.80 -8.94 -20.50
N VAL A 131 -6.46 -8.35 -19.37
CA VAL A 131 -5.24 -8.65 -18.61
C VAL A 131 -5.60 -9.36 -17.32
N PHE A 132 -4.73 -10.25 -16.88
CA PHE A 132 -4.93 -11.08 -15.70
C PHE A 132 -3.92 -10.73 -14.63
N PHE A 133 -4.37 -10.78 -13.39
CA PHE A 133 -3.59 -10.64 -12.19
C PHE A 133 -3.88 -11.82 -11.27
N GLN A 134 -2.84 -12.40 -10.70
CA GLN A 134 -2.97 -13.43 -9.68
C GLN A 134 -2.17 -12.99 -8.46
N PHE A 135 -2.83 -12.98 -7.32
CA PHE A 135 -2.27 -12.69 -6.02
C PHE A 135 -2.32 -13.96 -5.20
N ALA A 136 -1.17 -14.48 -4.79
CA ALA A 136 -1.07 -15.60 -3.88
C ALA A 136 -0.47 -15.12 -2.55
N VAL A 137 -1.25 -15.22 -1.48
CA VAL A 137 -0.79 -14.90 -0.12
C VAL A 137 -0.59 -16.21 0.63
N GLN A 138 0.64 -16.46 1.05
CA GLN A 138 1.03 -17.61 1.85
C GLN A 138 1.39 -17.13 3.25
N TYR A 139 0.89 -17.76 4.30
CA TYR A 139 1.22 -17.39 5.68
C TYR A 139 0.85 -18.50 6.66
N THR A 140 1.51 -18.53 7.82
CA THR A 140 1.09 -19.36 8.94
C THR A 140 0.14 -18.56 9.82
N ASN A 141 -1.05 -19.09 10.09
CA ASN A 141 -2.04 -18.40 10.93
C ASN A 141 -1.77 -18.61 12.43
N VAL A 142 -2.60 -17.98 13.28
CA VAL A 142 -2.50 -18.09 14.75
C VAL A 142 -2.71 -19.51 15.30
N TYR A 143 -3.26 -20.42 14.49
CA TYR A 143 -3.48 -21.83 14.83
C TYR A 143 -2.35 -22.74 14.31
N GLN A 144 -1.23 -22.17 13.87
CA GLN A 144 -0.08 -22.90 13.29
C GLN A 144 -0.43 -23.67 12.01
N ALA A 145 -1.49 -23.27 11.30
CA ALA A 145 -1.82 -23.84 10.01
C ALA A 145 -1.23 -22.97 8.88
N ASP A 146 -0.65 -23.62 7.89
CA ASP A 146 -0.19 -22.97 6.67
C ASP A 146 -1.38 -22.69 5.75
N ILE A 147 -1.58 -21.42 5.45
CA ILE A 147 -2.68 -20.92 4.64
C ILE A 147 -2.13 -20.39 3.32
N ILE A 148 -2.75 -20.81 2.23
CA ILE A 148 -2.52 -20.25 0.90
C ILE A 148 -3.84 -19.69 0.38
N ARG A 149 -3.89 -18.39 0.16
CA ARG A 149 -5.05 -17.69 -0.43
C ARG A 149 -4.67 -17.19 -1.80
N VAL A 150 -5.42 -17.62 -2.83
CA VAL A 150 -5.22 -17.17 -4.21
C VAL A 150 -6.41 -16.34 -4.66
N VAL A 151 -6.14 -15.13 -5.16
CA VAL A 151 -7.12 -14.24 -5.78
C VAL A 151 -6.70 -14.01 -7.21
N THR A 152 -7.60 -14.30 -8.15
CA THR A 152 -7.37 -14.01 -9.57
C THR A 152 -8.35 -12.93 -10.01
N VAL A 153 -7.83 -11.86 -10.59
CA VAL A 153 -8.59 -10.72 -11.11
C VAL A 153 -8.30 -10.60 -12.60
N ARG A 154 -9.33 -10.28 -13.38
CA ARG A 154 -9.17 -9.86 -14.77
C ARG A 154 -9.64 -8.42 -14.91
N LEU A 155 -8.94 -7.63 -15.70
CA LEU A 155 -9.35 -6.28 -16.07
C LEU A 155 -9.55 -6.21 -17.59
N PRO A 156 -10.65 -5.63 -18.09
CA PRO A 156 -10.85 -5.44 -19.52
C PRO A 156 -9.86 -4.41 -20.05
N THR A 157 -9.36 -4.64 -21.25
CA THR A 157 -8.65 -3.62 -22.02
C THR A 157 -9.66 -2.75 -22.77
N VAL A 158 -9.27 -1.50 -23.03
CA VAL A 158 -10.11 -0.52 -23.73
C VAL A 158 -9.25 0.26 -24.71
N ASP A 159 -9.82 0.63 -25.85
CA ASP A 159 -9.18 1.39 -26.93
C ASP A 159 -9.72 2.83 -27.05
N SER A 160 -10.66 3.22 -26.20
CA SER A 160 -11.26 4.55 -26.19
C SER A 160 -11.08 5.28 -24.86
N VAL A 161 -10.90 6.60 -24.94
CA VAL A 161 -10.77 7.48 -23.77
C VAL A 161 -12.04 7.48 -22.92
N SER A 162 -13.22 7.41 -23.55
CA SER A 162 -14.50 7.37 -22.83
C SER A 162 -14.63 6.11 -21.97
N ALA A 163 -14.38 4.93 -22.53
CA ALA A 163 -14.43 3.67 -21.77
C ALA A 163 -13.37 3.64 -20.66
N TYR A 164 -12.18 4.21 -20.91
CA TYR A 164 -11.17 4.37 -19.86
C TYR A 164 -11.69 5.23 -18.71
N LEU A 165 -12.23 6.43 -18.99
CA LEU A 165 -12.73 7.34 -17.96
C LEU A 165 -13.92 6.79 -17.18
N GLU A 166 -14.83 6.06 -17.83
CA GLU A 166 -15.95 5.37 -17.18
C GLU A 166 -15.49 4.27 -16.21
N SER A 167 -14.31 3.68 -16.44
CA SER A 167 -13.74 2.64 -15.56
C SER A 167 -12.97 3.17 -14.35
N VAL A 168 -12.71 4.49 -14.28
CA VAL A 168 -11.91 5.10 -13.21
C VAL A 168 -12.70 5.12 -11.89
N GLN A 169 -12.09 4.57 -10.84
CA GLN A 169 -12.58 4.68 -9.47
C GLN A 169 -11.86 5.83 -8.75
N TYR A 170 -12.52 6.98 -8.64
CA TYR A 170 -11.89 8.21 -8.15
C TYR A 170 -11.46 8.11 -6.67
N GLU A 171 -12.23 7.40 -5.84
CA GLU A 171 -11.90 7.18 -4.43
C GLU A 171 -10.61 6.37 -4.28
N VAL A 172 -10.45 5.32 -5.10
CA VAL A 172 -9.24 4.49 -5.12
C VAL A 172 -8.06 5.30 -5.63
N ALA A 173 -8.25 6.06 -6.72
CA ALA A 173 -7.21 6.91 -7.29
C ALA A 173 -6.70 7.95 -6.26
N ALA A 174 -7.61 8.58 -5.51
CA ALA A 174 -7.26 9.53 -4.46
C ALA A 174 -6.40 8.89 -3.35
N ILE A 175 -6.76 7.69 -2.91
CA ILE A 175 -5.98 6.93 -1.90
C ILE A 175 -4.60 6.57 -2.45
N LEU A 176 -4.50 6.11 -3.70
CA LEU A 176 -3.23 5.76 -4.33
C LEU A 176 -2.32 6.99 -4.49
N MET A 177 -2.88 8.13 -4.89
CA MET A 177 -2.17 9.40 -4.93
C MET A 177 -1.66 9.80 -3.54
N ALA A 178 -2.52 9.73 -2.51
CA ALA A 178 -2.13 10.03 -1.13
C ALA A 178 -1.01 9.11 -0.62
N LYS A 179 -1.11 7.78 -0.84
CA LYS A 179 -0.07 6.82 -0.47
C LYS A 179 1.27 7.16 -1.15
N ARG A 180 1.25 7.45 -2.45
CA ARG A 180 2.47 7.80 -3.22
C ARG A 180 3.10 9.10 -2.73
N THR A 181 2.28 10.11 -2.43
CA THR A 181 2.75 11.39 -1.93
C THR A 181 3.36 11.24 -0.53
N LEU A 182 2.70 10.52 0.36
CA LEU A 182 3.20 10.29 1.73
C LEU A 182 4.56 9.58 1.74
N LEU A 183 4.77 8.62 0.84
CA LEU A 183 6.07 7.95 0.70
C LEU A 183 7.23 8.89 0.36
N ARG A 184 6.93 10.00 -0.32
CA ARG A 184 7.93 11.01 -0.72
C ARG A 184 8.09 12.12 0.32
N ALA A 185 7.06 12.39 1.11
CA ALA A 185 7.05 13.41 2.16
C ALA A 185 7.77 12.96 3.44
N LYS A 186 9.10 12.76 3.39
CA LYS A 186 9.89 12.27 4.54
C LYS A 186 10.22 13.36 5.56
N SER A 187 10.22 14.63 5.14
CA SER A 187 10.44 15.79 5.99
C SER A 187 9.33 16.83 5.80
N HIS A 188 9.29 17.83 6.68
CA HIS A 188 8.37 18.96 6.52
C HIS A 188 8.58 19.72 5.21
N SER A 189 9.84 19.88 4.76
CA SER A 189 10.14 20.50 3.47
C SER A 189 9.56 19.66 2.34
N ASP A 190 9.81 18.35 2.35
CA ASP A 190 9.28 17.44 1.33
C ASP A 190 7.76 17.48 1.30
N ALA A 191 7.10 17.53 2.46
CA ALA A 191 5.65 17.61 2.57
C ALA A 191 5.10 18.88 1.88
N MET A 192 5.83 19.99 1.93
CA MET A 192 5.41 21.23 1.28
C MET A 192 5.57 21.17 -0.23
N ASP A 193 6.68 20.63 -0.72
CA ASP A 193 6.91 20.41 -2.15
C ASP A 193 5.91 19.40 -2.73
N MET A 194 5.58 18.37 -1.95
CA MET A 194 4.61 17.34 -2.30
C MET A 194 3.19 17.89 -2.42
N ARG A 195 2.83 18.91 -1.63
CA ARG A 195 1.55 19.61 -1.79
C ARG A 195 1.44 20.29 -3.16
N GLY A 196 2.48 21.01 -3.58
CA GLY A 196 2.53 21.63 -4.91
C GLY A 196 2.46 20.59 -6.03
N THR A 197 3.13 19.44 -5.85
CA THR A 197 3.08 18.33 -6.81
C THR A 197 1.66 17.75 -6.98
N ILE A 198 0.89 17.64 -5.89
CA ILE A 198 -0.52 17.22 -5.97
C ILE A 198 -1.34 18.24 -6.76
N ASP A 199 -1.18 19.54 -6.46
CA ASP A 199 -1.95 20.60 -7.13
C ASP A 199 -1.71 20.60 -8.64
N GLU A 200 -0.44 20.51 -9.08
CA GLU A 200 -0.11 20.41 -10.49
C GLU A 200 -0.65 19.13 -11.12
N ARG A 201 -0.62 17.99 -10.41
CA ARG A 201 -1.17 16.75 -10.93
C ARG A 201 -2.68 16.81 -11.14
N ILE A 202 -3.40 17.47 -10.24
CA ILE A 202 -4.85 17.68 -10.37
C ILE A 202 -5.15 18.60 -11.56
N LYS A 203 -4.37 19.69 -11.72
CA LYS A 203 -4.50 20.58 -12.88
C LYS A 203 -4.26 19.84 -14.19
N ASP A 204 -3.21 19.00 -14.27
CA ASP A 204 -2.92 18.20 -15.45
C ASP A 204 -4.07 17.27 -15.82
N ILE A 205 -4.65 16.57 -14.83
CA ILE A 205 -5.81 15.70 -15.03
C ILE A 205 -7.00 16.52 -15.55
N ALA A 206 -7.29 17.67 -14.92
CA ALA A 206 -8.37 18.55 -15.33
C ALA A 206 -8.16 19.15 -16.73
N LEU A 207 -6.93 19.48 -17.12
CA LEU A 207 -6.62 19.96 -18.47
C LEU A 207 -6.73 18.86 -19.52
N LYS A 208 -6.33 17.63 -19.17
CA LYS A 208 -6.31 16.50 -20.10
C LYS A 208 -7.69 15.89 -20.33
N PHE A 209 -8.51 15.84 -19.28
CA PHE A 209 -9.80 15.13 -19.27
C PHE A 209 -11.00 16.02 -18.95
N GLY A 210 -10.79 17.26 -18.51
CA GLY A 210 -11.85 18.24 -18.36
C GLY A 210 -12.31 18.75 -19.73
N SER A 211 -13.63 18.89 -19.90
CA SER A 211 -14.18 19.40 -21.15
C SER A 211 -13.80 20.87 -21.35
N PRO A 212 -13.23 21.27 -22.50
CA PRO A 212 -13.12 22.68 -22.86
C PRO A 212 -14.50 23.19 -23.31
N GLY A 213 -15.43 23.39 -22.37
CA GLY A 213 -16.83 23.50 -22.76
C GLY A 213 -17.81 24.00 -21.70
N THR A 214 -17.39 24.86 -20.77
CA THR A 214 -18.34 25.76 -20.09
C THR A 214 -17.63 27.02 -19.64
N GLN A 215 -17.45 27.97 -20.56
CA GLN A 215 -17.38 29.36 -20.14
C GLN A 215 -18.71 29.66 -19.45
N VAL A 216 -18.70 29.72 -18.12
CA VAL A 216 -19.78 30.35 -17.37
C VAL A 216 -19.81 31.80 -17.83
N LYS A 217 -20.70 32.12 -18.77
CA LYS A 217 -21.06 33.51 -19.05
C LYS A 217 -21.53 34.06 -17.72
N ALA A 218 -20.71 34.92 -17.12
CA ALA A 218 -21.16 35.82 -16.08
C ALA A 218 -22.29 36.66 -16.71
N SER A 219 -23.53 36.24 -16.50
CA SER A 219 -24.69 37.08 -16.73
C SER A 219 -24.60 38.20 -15.71
N SER A 220 -24.04 39.32 -16.17
CA SER A 220 -24.16 40.63 -15.55
C SER A 220 -25.65 40.90 -15.28
N ILE A 221 -26.01 40.88 -14.00
CA ILE A 221 -27.27 41.42 -13.51
C ILE A 221 -27.08 42.93 -13.48
N SER A 222 -27.73 43.60 -14.43
CA SER A 222 -28.03 45.04 -14.40
C SER A 222 -29.19 45.32 -13.45
#